data_AF-A0AAD6JEG5-F1
#
_entry.id   AF-A0AAD6JEG5-F1
#
_cell.length_a   1.000
_cell.length_b   1.000
_cell.length_c   1.000
_cell.angle_alpha   90.00
_cell.angle_beta   90.00
_cell.angle_gamma   90.00
#
_symmetry.space_group_name_H-M   'P 1'
#
loop_
_entity.id
_entity.type
_entity.pdbx_description
1 polymer ?
#
loop_
_entity_poly.entity_id
_entity_poly.type
_entity_poly.pdbx_seq_one_letter_code
_entity_poly.pdbx_strand_id
1 'polypeptide(L)'
;MSESGSGSKILGQEKGSGSGSMRAEIDTSAPFESVKEAVSRFGGIGYWKPSPQKPEDMENIGIAKVEEQAALLEKDLFVKERETLEMLETTLLILMKRRINLENPKGGHQNLIGDTRTSVELLNKKLEKERISLEKTRERLTTNSSKISSLEEELNQTREKLQRAKDAEMNGGSDNPVDISRELQRLSSEAEQFKKMGNAAKSEVLRTLSEIEQTKK
;
A
#
# COMPACT_ATOMS: atom_id res chain seq x y z
N MET A 1 -62.71 -64.34 16.02
CA MET A 1 -61.79 -63.23 16.34
C MET A 1 -61.56 -63.33 17.84
N SER A 2 -60.38 -63.80 18.22
CA SER A 2 -60.17 -64.57 19.44
C SER A 2 -59.79 -63.72 20.66
N GLU A 3 -60.32 -64.17 21.80
CA GLU A 3 -60.09 -63.82 23.21
C GLU A 3 -58.61 -63.72 23.61
N SER A 4 -58.21 -62.72 24.40
CA SER A 4 -58.14 -62.70 25.88
C SER A 4 -57.03 -63.56 26.51
N GLY A 5 -56.02 -62.89 27.06
CA GLY A 5 -55.62 -63.01 28.47
C GLY A 5 -54.71 -64.16 28.97
N SER A 6 -53.75 -63.76 29.83
CA SER A 6 -53.04 -64.53 30.87
C SER A 6 -51.98 -65.55 30.43
N GLY A 7 -50.78 -65.63 31.01
CA GLY A 7 -50.18 -64.93 32.14
C GLY A 7 -48.87 -65.63 32.54
N SER A 8 -47.90 -64.83 32.98
CA SER A 8 -46.81 -65.12 33.95
C SER A 8 -46.05 -66.45 33.94
N LYS A 9 -44.70 -66.41 33.79
CA LYS A 9 -43.79 -66.63 34.93
C LYS A 9 -42.33 -66.27 34.63
N ILE A 10 -41.74 -65.66 35.64
CA ILE A 10 -40.38 -65.16 35.82
C ILE A 10 -39.36 -66.31 35.93
N LEU A 11 -38.13 -66.13 35.44
CA LEU A 11 -36.87 -66.16 36.23
C LEU A 11 -35.64 -66.36 35.34
N GLY A 12 -34.68 -65.45 35.45
CA GLY A 12 -33.38 -65.54 34.79
C GLY A 12 -32.57 -64.26 34.97
N GLN A 13 -32.18 -63.98 36.22
CA GLN A 13 -31.13 -63.00 36.53
C GLN A 13 -29.78 -63.62 36.18
N GLU A 14 -28.97 -62.95 35.35
CA GLU A 14 -27.51 -63.00 35.49
C GLU A 14 -26.88 -61.63 35.26
N LYS A 15 -25.77 -61.44 35.96
CA LYS A 15 -25.14 -60.18 36.33
C LYS A 15 -24.21 -59.63 35.24
N GLY A 16 -24.30 -58.32 35.05
CA GLY A 16 -23.18 -57.37 35.09
C GLY A 16 -22.06 -57.48 34.05
N SER A 17 -21.87 -56.41 33.27
CA SER A 17 -20.59 -55.68 33.16
C SER A 17 -20.67 -54.58 32.10
N GLY A 18 -20.75 -53.33 32.56
CA GLY A 18 -20.17 -52.13 31.94
C GLY A 18 -20.38 -51.85 30.45
N SER A 19 -21.25 -50.90 30.14
CA SER A 19 -20.91 -49.78 29.25
C SER A 19 -21.98 -48.70 29.41
N GLY A 20 -21.61 -47.61 30.08
CA GLY A 20 -22.49 -46.48 30.29
C GLY A 20 -22.87 -45.87 28.96
N SER A 21 -24.13 -46.03 28.55
CA SER A 21 -24.72 -45.06 27.63
C SER A 21 -25.22 -43.89 28.47
N MET A 22 -24.27 -43.07 28.93
CA MET A 22 -24.55 -41.69 29.27
C MET A 22 -24.91 -40.98 27.96
N ARG A 23 -26.13 -41.21 27.45
CA ARG A 23 -26.70 -40.34 26.42
C ARG A 23 -26.98 -39.03 27.14
N ALA A 24 -26.07 -38.08 27.01
CA ALA A 24 -26.33 -36.71 27.40
C ALA A 24 -27.60 -36.27 26.67
N GLU A 25 -28.68 -36.07 27.42
CA GLU A 25 -29.84 -35.34 26.92
C GLU A 25 -29.35 -33.91 26.69
N ILE A 26 -28.89 -33.63 25.47
CA ILE A 26 -28.54 -32.27 25.08
C ILE A 26 -29.87 -31.56 24.89
N ASP A 27 -30.16 -30.64 25.81
CA ASP A 27 -31.26 -29.72 25.65
C ASP A 27 -31.00 -28.85 24.42
N THR A 28 -31.72 -29.15 23.33
CA THR A 28 -31.68 -28.36 22.09
C THR A 28 -32.84 -27.37 22.03
N SER A 29 -33.50 -27.08 23.15
CA SER A 29 -34.48 -25.99 23.18
C SER A 29 -33.81 -24.68 22.75
N ALA A 30 -34.52 -23.90 21.95
CA ALA A 30 -33.99 -22.62 21.50
C ALA A 30 -33.85 -21.70 22.72
N PRO A 31 -32.73 -20.95 22.86
CA PRO A 31 -32.49 -20.08 24.03
C PRO A 31 -33.49 -18.90 24.13
N PHE A 32 -34.32 -18.73 23.11
CA PHE A 32 -35.46 -17.84 23.07
C PHE A 32 -36.55 -18.50 22.22
N GLU A 33 -37.81 -18.31 22.59
CA GLU A 33 -38.94 -18.95 21.92
C GLU A 33 -39.35 -18.19 20.64
N SER A 34 -38.85 -16.96 20.46
CA SER A 34 -39.13 -16.12 19.30
C SER A 34 -38.01 -15.12 19.00
N VAL A 35 -37.81 -14.78 17.73
CA VAL A 35 -36.94 -13.67 17.30
C VAL A 35 -37.34 -12.37 17.99
N LYS A 36 -38.64 -12.16 18.26
CA LYS A 36 -39.13 -10.98 18.98
C LYS A 36 -38.64 -10.92 20.44
N GLU A 37 -38.50 -12.09 21.08
CA GLU A 37 -37.96 -12.20 22.44
C GLU A 37 -36.45 -11.92 22.44
N ALA A 38 -35.71 -12.54 21.51
CA ALA A 38 -34.28 -12.30 21.37
C ALA A 38 -33.98 -10.80 21.15
N VAL A 39 -34.72 -10.18 20.23
CA VAL A 39 -34.53 -8.76 19.92
C VAL A 39 -34.86 -7.88 21.13
N SER A 40 -35.87 -8.23 21.94
CA SER A 40 -36.16 -7.49 23.17
C SER A 40 -35.05 -7.64 24.21
N ARG A 41 -34.47 -8.84 24.37
CA ARG A 41 -33.35 -9.11 25.30
C ARG A 41 -32.07 -8.35 24.92
N PHE A 42 -31.78 -8.23 23.63
CA PHE A 42 -30.57 -7.56 23.13
C PHE A 42 -30.73 -6.05 22.89
N GLY A 43 -31.78 -5.43 23.44
CA GLY A 43 -31.94 -3.96 23.45
C GLY A 43 -33.01 -3.40 22.51
N GLY A 44 -33.89 -4.25 21.98
CA GLY A 44 -35.00 -3.89 21.10
C GLY A 44 -34.59 -3.69 19.64
N ILE A 45 -35.58 -3.40 18.78
CA ILE A 45 -35.37 -2.98 17.38
C ILE A 45 -34.97 -1.49 17.41
N GLY A 46 -33.82 -1.19 18.01
CA GLY A 46 -33.26 0.16 18.05
C GLY A 46 -32.28 0.37 16.89
N TYR A 47 -32.22 1.60 16.36
CA TYR A 47 -31.16 1.99 15.45
C TYR A 47 -29.84 2.05 16.23
N TRP A 48 -28.88 1.19 15.85
CA TRP A 48 -27.55 1.20 16.45
C TRP A 48 -26.89 2.57 16.20
N LYS A 49 -26.61 3.31 17.28
CA LYS A 49 -25.78 4.53 17.22
C LYS A 49 -24.35 4.13 17.58
N PRO A 50 -23.36 4.31 16.68
CA PRO A 50 -21.96 4.22 17.07
C PRO A 50 -21.70 5.22 18.19
N SER A 51 -21.11 4.76 19.29
CA SER A 51 -20.74 5.63 20.40
C SER A 51 -19.78 6.71 19.90
N PRO A 52 -20.03 8.02 20.15
CA PRO A 52 -19.04 9.03 19.87
C PRO A 52 -17.95 8.91 20.94
N GLN A 53 -16.94 8.09 20.66
CA GLN A 53 -15.74 8.09 21.47
C GLN A 53 -15.09 9.47 21.36
N LYS A 54 -14.88 10.12 22.50
CA LYS A 54 -14.02 11.31 22.59
C LYS A 54 -12.60 10.89 22.18
N PRO A 55 -11.87 11.71 21.41
CA PRO A 55 -10.50 11.42 21.03
C PRO A 55 -9.59 11.70 22.23
N GLU A 56 -9.53 10.76 23.15
CA GLU A 56 -8.44 10.69 24.13
C GLU A 56 -7.48 9.59 23.66
N ASP A 57 -6.37 10.05 23.10
CA ASP A 57 -5.07 9.37 22.99
C ASP A 57 -5.06 7.93 22.47
N MET A 58 -5.84 7.66 21.42
CA MET A 58 -5.43 6.63 20.46
C MET A 58 -4.34 7.28 19.61
N GLU A 59 -3.08 7.17 20.05
CA GLU A 59 -1.92 7.50 19.21
C GLU A 59 -2.21 7.01 17.80
N ASN A 60 -2.09 7.90 16.82
CA ASN A 60 -2.09 7.56 15.40
C ASN A 60 -1.21 6.31 15.22
N ILE A 61 -1.83 5.12 15.14
CA ILE A 61 -1.19 4.00 14.47
C ILE A 61 -1.17 4.48 13.03
N GLY A 62 -0.08 5.18 12.68
CA GLY A 62 0.04 5.85 11.40
C GLY A 62 -0.31 4.84 10.33
N ILE A 63 -1.22 5.20 9.44
CA ILE A 63 -1.73 4.33 8.36
C ILE A 63 -0.56 3.63 7.65
N ALA A 64 0.56 4.34 7.49
CA ALA A 64 1.83 3.81 7.00
C ALA A 64 2.37 2.57 7.76
N LYS A 65 2.29 2.51 9.10
CA LYS A 65 2.71 1.35 9.90
C LYS A 65 1.78 0.15 9.71
N VAL A 66 0.48 0.38 9.54
CA VAL A 66 -0.49 -0.69 9.29
C VAL A 66 -0.32 -1.24 7.87
N GLU A 67 -0.09 -0.37 6.90
CA GLU A 67 0.23 -0.75 5.52
C GLU A 67 1.53 -1.57 5.45
N GLU A 68 2.56 -1.15 6.20
CA GLU A 68 3.82 -1.90 6.29
C GLU A 68 3.61 -3.30 6.89
N GLN A 69 2.84 -3.42 7.98
CA GLN A 69 2.50 -4.72 8.55
C GLN A 69 1.66 -5.59 7.61
N ALA A 70 0.72 -4.99 6.87
CA ALA A 70 -0.07 -5.71 5.87
C ALA A 70 0.81 -6.27 4.74
N ALA A 71 1.77 -5.48 4.26
CA ALA A 71 2.72 -5.92 3.24
C ALA A 71 3.66 -7.03 3.75
N LEU A 72 4.09 -6.97 5.02
CA LEU A 72 4.88 -8.04 5.64
C LEU A 72 4.10 -9.36 5.74
N LEU A 73 2.83 -9.29 6.14
CA LEU A 73 1.95 -10.46 6.20
C LEU A 73 1.65 -11.04 4.82
N GLU A 74 1.46 -10.19 3.80
CA GLU A 74 1.26 -10.64 2.42
C GLU A 74 2.48 -11.43 1.92
N LYS A 75 3.71 -10.97 2.21
CA LYS A 75 4.91 -11.72 1.87
C LYS A 75 5.03 -13.04 2.62
N ASP A 76 4.73 -13.06 3.91
CA ASP A 76 4.80 -14.30 4.70
C ASP A 76 3.76 -15.31 4.21
N LEU A 77 2.54 -14.84 3.93
CA LEU A 77 1.47 -15.66 3.36
C LEU A 77 1.87 -16.27 2.02
N PHE A 78 2.48 -15.48 1.12
CA PHE A 78 3.00 -15.99 -0.15
C PHE A 78 4.06 -17.09 0.02
N VAL A 79 4.98 -16.93 0.97
CA VAL A 79 5.99 -17.96 1.28
C VAL A 79 5.32 -19.22 1.79
N LYS A 80 4.34 -19.09 2.70
CA LYS A 80 3.60 -20.22 3.27
C LYS A 80 2.77 -20.97 2.24
N GLU A 81 2.12 -20.26 1.32
CA GLU A 81 1.39 -20.86 0.20
C GLU A 81 2.33 -21.68 -0.69
N ARG A 82 3.51 -21.14 -1.00
CA ARG A 82 4.50 -21.86 -1.81
C ARG A 82 5.05 -23.10 -1.10
N GLU A 83 5.40 -22.99 0.19
CA GLU A 83 5.83 -24.14 1.00
C GLU A 83 4.76 -25.23 1.05
N THR A 84 3.50 -24.83 1.20
CA THR A 84 2.37 -25.76 1.24
C THR A 84 2.17 -26.46 -0.10
N LEU A 85 2.29 -25.73 -1.22
CA LEU A 85 2.24 -26.30 -2.56
C LEU A 85 3.39 -27.30 -2.79
N GLU A 86 4.61 -26.97 -2.38
CA GLU A 86 5.77 -27.86 -2.48
C GLU A 86 5.59 -29.15 -1.65
N MET A 87 5.08 -29.02 -0.42
CA MET A 87 4.76 -30.17 0.43
C MET A 87 3.65 -31.04 -0.19
N LEU A 88 2.63 -30.43 -0.80
CA LEU A 88 1.56 -31.17 -1.46
C LEU A 88 2.06 -31.90 -2.71
N GLU A 89 2.91 -31.26 -3.52
CA GLU A 89 3.53 -31.87 -4.71
C GLU A 89 4.40 -33.07 -4.34
N THR A 90 5.25 -32.93 -3.31
CA THR A 90 6.10 -34.03 -2.83
C THR A 90 5.28 -35.17 -2.24
N THR A 91 4.23 -34.85 -1.48
CA THR A 91 3.30 -35.85 -0.93
C THR A 91 2.58 -36.61 -2.04
N LEU A 92 2.10 -35.89 -3.07
CA LEU A 92 1.45 -36.50 -4.23
C LEU A 92 2.41 -37.43 -4.98
N LEU A 93 3.68 -37.04 -5.16
CA LEU A 93 4.71 -37.87 -5.76
C LEU A 93 4.96 -39.16 -4.95
N ILE A 94 5.09 -39.04 -3.61
CA ILE A 94 5.30 -40.19 -2.72
C ILE A 94 4.10 -41.15 -2.76
N LEU A 95 2.88 -40.62 -2.72
CA LEU A 95 1.65 -41.42 -2.78
C LEU A 95 1.46 -42.09 -4.14
N MET A 96 1.75 -41.38 -5.24
CA MET A 96 1.76 -41.97 -6.58
C MET A 96 2.73 -43.15 -6.65
N LYS A 97 3.98 -42.95 -6.19
CA LYS A 97 4.99 -44.02 -6.16
C LYS A 97 4.55 -45.22 -5.31
N ARG A 98 3.94 -44.95 -4.14
CA ARG A 98 3.43 -46.01 -3.26
C ARG A 98 2.26 -46.78 -3.88
N ARG A 99 1.33 -46.09 -4.55
CA ARG A 99 0.19 -46.71 -5.23
C ARG A 99 0.68 -47.67 -6.34
N ILE A 100 1.63 -47.23 -7.15
CA ILE A 100 2.24 -48.05 -8.22
C ILE A 100 2.90 -49.31 -7.64
N ASN A 101 3.66 -49.18 -6.54
CA ASN A 101 4.32 -50.32 -5.88
C ASN A 101 3.34 -51.36 -5.31
N LEU A 102 2.13 -50.94 -4.93
CA LEU A 102 1.08 -51.82 -4.42
C LEU A 102 0.32 -52.53 -5.54
N GLU A 103 0.16 -51.88 -6.70
CA GLU A 103 -0.63 -52.39 -7.82
C GLU A 103 0.13 -53.41 -8.68
N ASN A 104 1.48 -53.42 -8.65
CA ASN A 104 2.30 -54.39 -9.39
C ASN A 104 3.53 -54.89 -8.59
N PRO A 105 3.35 -55.73 -7.56
CA PRO A 105 4.43 -56.16 -6.67
C PRO A 105 5.47 -57.11 -7.32
N LYS A 106 5.24 -57.63 -8.54
CA LYS A 106 6.11 -58.62 -9.20
C LYS A 106 6.56 -58.29 -10.64
N GLY A 107 6.19 -57.12 -11.18
CA GLY A 107 6.60 -56.64 -12.52
C GLY A 107 7.61 -55.48 -12.50
N GLY A 108 8.27 -55.27 -11.35
CA GLY A 108 8.70 -53.96 -10.87
C GLY A 108 9.62 -53.13 -11.76
N HIS A 109 10.56 -53.70 -12.52
CA HIS A 109 11.53 -52.85 -13.20
C HIS A 109 10.98 -52.11 -14.44
N GLN A 110 10.11 -52.73 -15.23
CA GLN A 110 9.71 -52.15 -16.52
C GLN A 110 8.64 -51.05 -16.36
N ASN A 111 7.68 -51.22 -15.45
CA ASN A 111 6.67 -50.20 -15.15
C ASN A 111 7.26 -49.02 -14.35
N LEU A 112 8.15 -49.27 -13.39
CA LEU A 112 8.85 -48.19 -12.67
C LEU A 112 9.74 -47.35 -13.60
N ILE A 113 10.34 -47.95 -14.63
CA ILE A 113 11.08 -47.21 -15.66
C ILE A 113 10.13 -46.32 -16.48
N GLY A 114 8.92 -46.81 -16.80
CA GLY A 114 7.88 -46.02 -17.46
C GLY A 114 7.43 -44.83 -16.61
N ASP A 115 7.12 -45.05 -15.34
CA ASP A 115 6.60 -44.03 -14.42
C ASP A 115 7.66 -42.99 -14.03
N THR A 116 8.92 -43.42 -13.90
CA THR A 116 10.04 -42.49 -13.72
C THR A 116 10.28 -41.65 -14.96
N ARG A 117 10.17 -42.23 -16.17
CA ARG A 117 10.29 -41.49 -17.43
C ARG A 117 9.21 -40.43 -17.59
N THR A 118 7.94 -40.76 -17.32
CA THR A 118 6.84 -39.78 -17.39
C THR A 118 7.00 -38.67 -16.35
N SER A 119 7.46 -39.01 -15.15
CA SER A 119 7.76 -38.02 -14.09
C SER A 119 8.91 -37.08 -14.50
N VAL A 120 9.98 -37.61 -15.10
CA VAL A 120 11.10 -36.81 -15.63
C VAL A 120 10.63 -35.90 -16.76
N GLU A 121 9.81 -36.41 -17.68
CA GLU A 121 9.24 -35.61 -18.78
C GLU A 121 8.32 -34.49 -18.26
N LEU A 122 7.53 -34.75 -17.22
CA LEU A 122 6.69 -33.75 -16.56
C LEU A 122 7.53 -32.68 -15.85
N LEU A 123 8.55 -33.10 -15.08
CA LEU A 123 9.48 -32.20 -14.40
C LEU A 123 10.24 -31.32 -15.39
N ASN A 124 10.72 -31.89 -16.51
CA ASN A 124 11.36 -31.12 -17.58
C ASN A 124 10.43 -30.07 -18.18
N LYS A 125 9.16 -30.41 -18.42
CA LYS A 125 8.16 -29.43 -18.89
C LYS A 125 7.92 -28.30 -17.89
N LYS A 126 7.90 -28.60 -16.58
CA LYS A 126 7.77 -27.58 -15.52
C LYS A 126 9.02 -26.70 -15.44
N LEU A 127 10.21 -27.31 -15.48
CA LEU A 127 11.49 -26.61 -15.47
C LEU A 127 11.63 -25.67 -16.66
N GLU A 128 11.22 -26.09 -17.86
CA GLU A 128 11.30 -25.23 -19.04
C GLU A 128 10.34 -24.03 -18.93
N LYS A 129 9.14 -24.21 -18.37
CA LYS A 129 8.21 -23.10 -18.09
C LYS A 129 8.76 -22.12 -17.07
N GLU A 130 9.37 -22.62 -15.99
CA GLU A 130 10.00 -21.79 -14.97
C GLU A 130 11.21 -21.04 -15.53
N ARG A 131 12.02 -21.71 -16.35
CA ARG A 131 13.17 -21.11 -17.04
C ARG A 131 12.72 -19.93 -17.93
N ILE A 132 11.68 -20.12 -18.76
CA ILE A 132 11.16 -19.06 -19.63
C ILE A 132 10.60 -17.90 -18.79
N SER A 133 9.85 -18.19 -17.72
CA SER A 133 9.31 -17.17 -16.81
C SER A 133 10.42 -16.37 -16.12
N LEU A 134 11.49 -17.06 -15.70
CA LEU A 134 12.66 -16.46 -15.08
C LEU A 134 13.39 -15.55 -16.07
N GLU A 135 13.59 -16.00 -17.30
CA GLU A 135 14.27 -15.22 -18.33
C GLU A 135 13.49 -13.93 -18.64
N LYS A 136 12.17 -14.02 -18.79
CA LYS A 136 11.29 -12.84 -18.95
C LYS A 136 11.41 -11.87 -17.77
N THR A 137 11.59 -12.39 -16.55
CA THR A 137 11.78 -11.56 -15.35
C THR A 137 13.14 -10.86 -15.37
N ARG A 138 14.20 -11.56 -15.80
CA ARG A 138 15.54 -10.99 -15.98
C ARG A 138 15.54 -9.88 -17.03
N GLU A 139 14.93 -10.09 -18.18
CA GLU A 139 14.81 -9.07 -19.24
C GLU A 139 14.09 -7.81 -18.74
N ARG A 140 12.97 -7.98 -18.01
CA ARG A 140 12.26 -6.86 -17.38
C ARG A 140 13.13 -6.13 -16.36
N LEU A 141 13.87 -6.86 -15.52
CA LEU A 141 14.76 -6.28 -14.52
C LEU A 141 15.88 -5.46 -15.18
N THR A 142 16.53 -6.01 -16.20
CA THR A 142 17.57 -5.32 -16.98
C THR A 142 17.02 -4.05 -17.64
N THR A 143 15.86 -4.17 -18.29
CA THR A 143 15.20 -3.01 -18.93
C THR A 143 14.85 -1.92 -17.93
N ASN A 144 14.29 -2.30 -16.77
CA ASN A 144 13.95 -1.36 -15.72
C ASN A 144 15.20 -0.71 -15.11
N SER A 145 16.28 -1.47 -14.94
CA SER A 145 17.57 -0.93 -14.49
C SER A 145 18.07 0.16 -15.42
N SER A 146 18.04 -0.07 -16.75
CA SER A 146 18.45 0.96 -17.72
C SER A 146 17.56 2.20 -17.68
N LYS A 147 16.24 2.03 -17.51
CA LYS A 147 15.30 3.17 -17.35
C LYS A 147 15.58 3.97 -16.08
N ILE A 148 15.84 3.29 -14.95
CA ILE A 148 16.18 3.95 -13.69
C ILE A 148 17.46 4.77 -13.86
N SER A 149 18.51 4.20 -14.46
CA SER A 149 19.75 4.94 -14.72
C SER A 149 19.54 6.16 -15.63
N SER A 150 18.67 6.06 -16.66
CA SER A 150 18.32 7.21 -17.50
C SER A 150 17.62 8.32 -16.69
N LEU A 151 16.67 7.96 -15.84
CA LEU A 151 15.94 8.91 -15.00
C LEU A 151 16.84 9.54 -13.93
N GLU A 152 17.76 8.77 -13.34
CA GLU A 152 18.76 9.28 -12.39
C GLU A 152 19.66 10.34 -13.03
N GLU A 153 20.11 10.09 -14.27
CA GLU A 153 20.90 11.04 -15.05
C GLU A 153 20.11 12.32 -15.37
N GLU A 154 18.87 12.21 -15.85
CA GLU A 154 18.00 13.38 -16.11
C GLU A 154 17.73 14.21 -14.85
N LEU A 155 17.55 13.55 -13.70
CA LEU A 155 17.35 14.20 -12.41
C LEU A 155 18.61 14.95 -11.97
N ASN A 156 19.79 14.34 -12.13
CA ASN A 156 21.07 14.99 -11.85
C ASN A 156 21.29 16.22 -12.76
N GLN A 157 21.02 16.10 -14.06
CA GLN A 157 21.10 17.23 -14.99
C GLN A 157 20.16 18.37 -14.62
N THR A 158 18.94 18.04 -14.18
CA THR A 158 17.96 19.03 -13.73
C THR A 158 18.43 19.74 -12.46
N ARG A 159 19.00 18.98 -11.51
CA ARG A 159 19.58 19.53 -10.28
C ARG A 159 20.73 20.49 -10.57
N GLU A 160 21.63 20.15 -11.49
CA GLU A 160 22.72 21.05 -11.91
C GLU A 160 22.22 22.31 -12.63
N LYS A 161 21.22 22.19 -13.51
CA LYS A 161 20.60 23.35 -14.16
C LYS A 161 19.97 24.30 -13.13
N LEU A 162 19.27 23.76 -12.13
CA LEU A 162 18.66 24.55 -11.06
C LEU A 162 19.73 25.23 -10.20
N GLN A 163 20.81 24.53 -9.88
CA GLN A 163 21.94 25.12 -9.16
C GLN A 163 22.57 26.27 -9.95
N ARG A 164 22.82 26.09 -11.25
CA ARG A 164 23.32 27.17 -12.14
C ARG A 164 22.37 28.36 -12.21
N ALA A 165 21.06 28.13 -12.29
CA ALA A 165 20.07 29.21 -12.29
C ALA A 165 20.08 29.99 -10.96
N LYS A 166 20.19 29.27 -9.83
CA LYS A 166 20.30 29.86 -8.49
C LYS A 166 21.58 30.68 -8.33
N ASP A 167 22.71 30.17 -8.83
CA ASP A 167 23.99 30.90 -8.78
C ASP A 167 23.98 32.11 -9.72
N ALA A 168 23.26 32.05 -10.84
CA ALA A 168 23.03 33.19 -11.72
C ALA A 168 22.14 34.26 -11.08
N GLU A 169 21.14 33.89 -10.28
CA GLU A 169 20.36 34.86 -9.48
C GLU A 169 21.22 35.55 -8.41
N MET A 170 22.13 34.82 -7.77
CA MET A 170 23.04 35.37 -6.76
C MET A 170 24.15 36.26 -7.36
N ASN A 171 24.61 35.96 -8.58
CA ASN A 171 25.68 36.71 -9.26
C ASN A 171 25.17 37.78 -10.26
N GLY A 172 23.91 37.71 -10.71
CA GLY A 172 23.30 38.64 -11.65
C GLY A 172 22.63 39.86 -10.99
N GLY A 173 22.52 39.86 -9.67
CA GLY A 173 21.91 40.93 -8.87
C GLY A 173 22.94 41.76 -8.09
N SER A 174 23.95 42.29 -8.77
CA SER A 174 24.79 43.36 -8.22
C SER A 174 24.18 44.74 -8.45
N ASP A 175 22.86 44.86 -8.47
CA ASP A 175 22.24 46.12 -8.06
C ASP A 175 22.23 46.10 -6.54
N ASN A 176 23.40 46.39 -5.95
CA ASN A 176 23.54 46.60 -4.53
C ASN A 176 22.44 47.61 -4.12
N PRO A 177 21.59 47.34 -3.11
CA PRO A 177 20.56 48.29 -2.69
C PRO A 177 21.13 49.68 -2.32
N VAL A 178 22.43 49.73 -2.01
CA VAL A 178 23.18 50.99 -1.81
C VAL A 178 23.37 51.78 -3.11
N ASP A 179 23.48 51.13 -4.27
CA ASP A 179 23.70 51.77 -5.57
C ASP A 179 22.43 52.39 -6.13
N ILE A 180 21.28 51.69 -6.02
CA ILE A 180 19.97 52.28 -6.36
C ILE A 180 19.68 53.49 -5.47
N SER A 181 19.91 53.38 -4.17
CA SER A 181 19.67 54.48 -3.22
C SER A 181 20.57 55.70 -3.51
N ARG A 182 21.83 55.45 -3.85
CA ARG A 182 22.79 56.50 -4.24
C ARG A 182 22.37 57.20 -5.53
N GLU A 183 21.94 56.44 -6.53
CA GLU A 183 21.52 56.98 -7.81
C GLU A 183 20.20 57.77 -7.70
N LEU A 184 19.25 57.30 -6.88
CA LEU A 184 18.03 58.05 -6.55
C LEU A 184 18.33 59.39 -5.86
N GLN A 185 19.29 59.42 -4.94
CA GLN A 185 19.70 60.64 -4.25
C GLN A 185 20.41 61.60 -5.22
N ARG A 186 21.24 61.08 -6.14
CA ARG A 186 21.88 61.85 -7.20
C ARG A 186 20.84 62.50 -8.13
N LEU A 187 19.88 61.71 -8.63
CA LEU A 187 18.81 62.19 -9.50
C LEU A 187 17.90 63.21 -8.79
N SER A 188 17.59 63.00 -7.50
CA SER A 188 16.83 64.00 -6.71
C SER A 188 17.59 65.32 -6.60
N SER A 189 18.91 65.25 -6.37
CA SER A 189 19.75 66.44 -6.30
C SER A 189 19.83 67.16 -7.64
N GLU A 190 19.96 66.42 -8.73
CA GLU A 190 19.99 66.93 -10.10
C GLU A 190 18.65 67.60 -10.48
N ALA A 191 17.51 67.00 -10.14
CA ALA A 191 16.19 67.57 -10.37
C ALA A 191 15.97 68.90 -9.63
N GLU A 192 16.43 69.01 -8.38
CA GLU A 192 16.37 70.25 -7.61
C GLU A 192 17.30 71.34 -8.18
N GLN A 193 18.46 70.96 -8.74
CA GLN A 193 19.31 71.92 -9.45
C GLN A 193 18.64 72.44 -10.73
N PHE A 194 18.01 71.57 -11.52
CA PHE A 194 17.27 71.99 -12.71
C PHE A 194 16.13 72.96 -12.37
N LYS A 195 15.42 72.70 -11.27
CA LYS A 195 14.37 73.60 -10.78
C LYS A 195 14.92 74.97 -10.38
N LYS A 196 16.07 75.01 -9.69
CA LYS A 196 16.75 76.28 -9.35
C LYS A 196 17.21 77.03 -10.61
N MET A 197 17.83 76.33 -11.55
CA MET A 197 18.29 76.91 -12.82
C MET A 197 17.13 77.49 -13.62
N GLY A 198 16.00 76.76 -13.72
CA GLY A 198 14.80 77.23 -14.39
C GLY A 198 14.18 78.47 -13.74
N ASN A 199 14.19 78.54 -12.41
CA ASN A 199 13.75 79.73 -11.70
C ASN A 199 14.66 80.93 -11.93
N ALA A 200 15.99 80.72 -11.90
CA ALA A 200 16.96 81.78 -12.19
C ALA A 200 16.79 82.34 -13.60
N ALA A 201 16.65 81.46 -14.60
CA ALA A 201 16.40 81.86 -15.98
C ALA A 201 15.08 82.65 -16.12
N LYS A 202 14.01 82.22 -15.45
CA LYS A 202 12.73 82.96 -15.42
C LYS A 202 12.89 84.36 -14.80
N SER A 203 13.61 84.47 -13.68
CA SER A 203 13.86 85.77 -13.03
C SER A 203 14.67 86.70 -13.92
N GLU A 204 15.66 86.19 -14.65
CA GLU A 204 16.45 86.98 -15.59
C GLU A 204 15.64 87.49 -16.78
N VAL A 205 14.76 86.65 -17.33
CA VAL A 205 13.81 87.07 -18.38
C VAL A 205 12.90 88.19 -17.85
N LEU A 206 12.33 88.04 -16.65
CA LEU A 206 11.48 89.09 -16.07
C LEU A 206 12.24 90.41 -15.83
N ARG A 207 13.49 90.32 -15.37
CA ARG A 207 14.38 91.47 -15.19
C ARG A 207 14.61 92.21 -16.51
N THR A 208 15.06 91.49 -17.54
CA THR A 208 15.32 92.08 -18.87
C THR A 208 14.04 92.64 -19.50
N LEU A 209 12.88 92.01 -19.29
CA LEU A 209 11.59 92.54 -19.74
C LEU A 209 11.27 93.90 -19.09
N SER A 210 11.50 94.01 -17.77
CA SER A 210 11.33 95.27 -17.03
C SER A 210 12.29 96.36 -17.51
N GLU A 211 13.55 96.03 -17.80
CA GLU A 211 14.53 96.98 -18.35
C GLU A 211 14.12 97.50 -19.74
N ILE A 212 13.59 96.63 -20.60
CA ILE A 212 13.06 97.00 -21.92
C ILE A 212 11.81 97.89 -21.78
N GLU A 213 10.95 97.63 -20.81
CA GLU A 213 9.75 98.44 -20.58
C GLU A 213 10.09 99.84 -20.05
N GLN A 214 11.07 99.96 -19.15
CA GLN A 214 11.52 101.25 -18.62
C GLN A 214 12.22 102.12 -19.66
N THR A 215 12.91 101.54 -20.65
CA THR A 215 13.58 102.28 -21.73
C THR A 215 12.65 102.70 -22.86
N LYS A 216 11.37 102.29 -22.84
CA LYS A 216 10.33 102.71 -23.78
C LYS A 216 9.45 103.87 -23.27
N LYS A 217 9.70 104.37 -22.06
CA LYS A 217 9.14 105.62 -21.53
C LYS A 217 10.06 106.79 -21.80
#